data_AF-W7VU49-F1
#
_entry.id   AF-W7VU49-F1
#
_cell.length_a   1.000
_cell.length_b   1.000
_cell.length_c   1.000
_cell.angle_alpha   90.00
_cell.angle_beta   90.00
_cell.angle_gamma   90.00
#
_symmetry.space_group_name_H-M   'P 1'
#
loop_
_entity.id
_entity.type
_entity.pdbx_description
1 polymer ?
#
loop_
_entity_poly.entity_id
_entity_poly.type
_entity_poly.pdbx_seq_one_letter_code
_entity_poly.pdbx_strand_id
1 'polypeptide(L)'
;MFFWLRLPPGLDATALLPRAIAAGVAYVPGAPFHAGEADPRTLRLSFVTLTPAQLHTAIATLGRVVHEALAEQAGSALSLRRAA
;
A
#
# COMPACT_ATOMS: atom_id res chain seq x y z
N MET A 1 -0.75 -16.70 9.70
CA MET A 1 -1.52 -16.76 8.44
C MET A 1 -1.47 -15.40 7.80
N PHE A 2 -1.14 -15.32 6.52
CA PHE A 2 -0.87 -14.06 5.85
C PHE A 2 -1.54 -14.03 4.49
N PHE A 3 -1.98 -12.85 4.07
CA PHE A 3 -2.27 -12.58 2.67
C PHE A 3 -1.09 -11.85 2.04
N TRP A 4 -0.75 -12.25 0.81
CA TRP A 4 0.21 -11.57 -0.02
C TRP A 4 -0.53 -10.75 -1.07
N LEU A 5 -0.27 -9.45 -1.10
CA LEU A 5 -0.93 -8.52 -2.01
C LEU A 5 0.12 -7.81 -2.85
N ARG A 6 -0.34 -7.31 -4.00
CA ARG A 6 0.45 -6.49 -4.91
C ARG A 6 -0.33 -5.21 -5.19
N LEU A 7 0.27 -4.08 -4.87
CA LEU A 7 -0.28 -2.76 -5.15
C LEU A 7 -0.38 -2.51 -6.66
N PRO A 8 -1.30 -1.62 -7.09
CA PRO A 8 -1.39 -1.20 -8.47
C PRO A 8 -0.09 -0.55 -8.97
N PRO A 9 0.14 -0.54 -10.30
CA PRO A 9 1.31 0.11 -10.89
C PRO A 9 1.47 1.57 -10.44
N GLY A 10 2.71 2.03 -10.27
CA GLY A 10 3.03 3.39 -9.86
C GLY A 10 3.07 3.62 -8.34
N LEU A 11 2.71 2.62 -7.52
CA LEU A 11 2.89 2.68 -6.07
C LEU A 11 4.11 1.89 -5.62
N ASP A 12 4.65 2.25 -4.45
CA ASP A 12 5.69 1.52 -3.73
C ASP A 12 5.18 1.21 -2.32
N ALA A 13 5.25 -0.06 -1.91
CA ALA A 13 4.71 -0.51 -0.64
C ALA A 13 5.50 0.00 0.57
N THR A 14 6.80 0.25 0.42
CA THR A 14 7.64 0.84 1.48
C THR A 14 7.34 2.32 1.63
N ALA A 15 7.24 3.05 0.52
CA ALA A 15 6.94 4.48 0.52
C ALA A 15 5.52 4.80 1.01
N LEU A 16 4.55 3.90 0.77
CA LEU A 16 3.17 4.08 1.24
C LEU A 16 3.00 3.76 2.73
N LEU A 17 3.92 3.01 3.34
CA LEU A 17 3.78 2.50 4.71
C LEU A 17 3.65 3.61 5.77
N PRO A 18 4.44 4.70 5.77
CA PRO A 18 4.27 5.78 6.75
C PRO A 18 2.87 6.40 6.73
N ARG A 19 2.27 6.56 5.54
CA ARG A 19 0.90 7.07 5.38
C ARG A 19 -0.14 6.08 5.90
N ALA A 20 0.03 4.79 5.61
CA ALA A 20 -0.85 3.77 6.16
C ALA A 20 -0.79 3.75 7.71
N ILE A 21 0.41 3.84 8.29
CA ILE A 21 0.59 3.90 9.75
C ILE A 21 -0.09 5.14 10.33
N ALA A 22 0.09 6.32 9.71
CA ALA A 22 -0.59 7.54 10.13
C ALA A 22 -2.12 7.43 10.07
N ALA A 23 -2.66 6.60 9.17
CA ALA A 23 -4.08 6.27 9.08
C ALA A 23 -4.52 5.15 10.05
N GLY A 24 -3.62 4.58 10.85
CA GLY A 24 -3.91 3.52 11.81
C GLY A 24 -3.79 2.09 11.26
N VAL A 25 -3.16 1.89 10.10
CA VAL A 25 -2.95 0.59 9.48
C VAL A 25 -1.47 0.31 9.28
N ALA A 26 -0.97 -0.79 9.84
CA ALA A 26 0.37 -1.28 9.57
C ALA A 26 0.33 -2.55 8.69
N TYR A 27 1.30 -2.67 7.79
CA TYR A 27 1.57 -3.89 7.02
C TYR A 27 3.09 -4.06 6.87
N VAL A 28 3.52 -5.21 6.34
CA VAL A 28 4.94 -5.47 6.09
C VAL A 28 5.22 -5.32 4.60
N PRO A 29 6.13 -4.42 4.17
CA PRO A 29 6.59 -4.36 2.79
C PRO A 29 7.19 -5.69 2.34
N GLY A 30 6.93 -6.07 1.09
CA GLY A 30 7.29 -7.38 0.56
C GLY A 30 8.73 -7.51 0.08
N ALA A 31 9.44 -6.40 -0.13
CA ALA A 31 10.78 -6.41 -0.70
C ALA A 31 11.77 -7.34 0.04
N PRO A 32 11.83 -7.37 1.39
CA PRO A 32 12.74 -8.27 2.11
C PRO A 32 12.45 -9.77 1.96
N PHE A 33 11.31 -10.16 1.36
CA PHE A 33 10.93 -11.56 1.15
C PHE A 33 11.27 -12.07 -0.26
N HIS A 34 11.86 -11.25 -1.13
CA HIS A 34 12.33 -11.68 -2.45
C HIS A 34 13.79 -12.11 -2.38
N ALA A 35 14.11 -13.27 -2.97
CA ALA A 35 15.50 -13.77 -3.04
C ALA A 35 16.33 -13.13 -4.17
N GLY A 36 15.69 -12.43 -5.10
CA GLY A 36 16.32 -11.72 -6.21
C GLY A 36 15.73 -10.31 -6.34
N GLU A 37 15.49 -9.86 -7.57
CA GLU A 37 14.85 -8.57 -7.83
C GLU A 37 13.47 -8.50 -7.15
N ALA A 38 13.32 -7.51 -6.26
CA ALA A 38 12.10 -7.33 -5.48
C ALA A 38 11.03 -6.59 -6.29
N ASP A 39 9.77 -7.06 -6.25
CA ASP A 39 8.64 -6.21 -6.70
C ASP A 39 8.28 -5.22 -5.58
N PRO A 40 8.56 -3.91 -5.74
CA PRO A 40 8.32 -2.89 -4.71
C PRO A 40 6.83 -2.75 -4.35
N ARG A 41 5.92 -3.28 -5.17
CA ARG A 41 4.47 -3.21 -4.94
C ARG A 41 3.95 -4.29 -4.01
N THR A 42 4.79 -5.24 -3.61
CA THR A 42 4.32 -6.35 -2.78
C THR A 42 4.22 -5.99 -1.31
N LEU A 43 3.22 -6.54 -0.62
CA LEU A 43 3.06 -6.40 0.83
C LEU A 43 2.42 -7.64 1.45
N ARG A 44 2.68 -7.84 2.74
CA ARG A 44 2.14 -8.93 3.56
C ARG A 44 1.17 -8.38 4.61
N LEU A 45 -0.06 -8.90 4.62
CA LEU A 45 -1.08 -8.59 5.62
C LEU A 45 -1.26 -9.73 6.60
N SER A 46 -1.40 -9.38 7.88
CA SER A 46 -1.81 -10.27 8.96
C SER A 46 -3.02 -9.64 9.66
N PHE A 47 -4.00 -10.47 10.01
CA PHE A 47 -5.24 -10.06 10.66
C PHE A 47 -5.51 -10.87 11.94
N VAL A 48 -4.53 -11.68 12.38
CA VAL A 48 -4.68 -12.61 13.51
C VAL A 48 -4.92 -11.92 14.85
N THR A 49 -4.62 -10.62 14.96
CA THR A 49 -4.79 -9.81 16.17
C THR A 49 -6.03 -8.93 16.14
N LEU A 50 -6.78 -8.90 15.03
CA LEU A 50 -7.93 -8.00 14.86
C LEU A 50 -9.24 -8.73 15.08
N THR A 51 -10.16 -8.08 15.79
CA THR A 51 -11.58 -8.47 15.77
C THR A 51 -12.18 -8.23 14.38
N PRO A 52 -13.32 -8.86 14.02
CA PRO A 52 -13.97 -8.63 12.74
C PRO A 52 -14.25 -7.14 12.45
N ALA A 53 -14.74 -6.39 13.45
CA ALA A 53 -15.01 -4.95 13.29
C ALA A 53 -13.74 -4.13 13.03
N GLN A 54 -12.64 -4.43 13.73
CA GLN A 54 -11.34 -3.80 13.48
C GLN A 54 -10.80 -4.16 12.10
N LEU A 55 -10.97 -5.41 11.65
CA LEU A 55 -10.57 -5.85 10.32
C LEU A 55 -11.30 -5.06 9.23
N HIS A 56 -12.63 -4.92 9.32
CA HIS A 56 -13.40 -4.13 8.37
C HIS A 56 -12.90 -2.69 8.29
N THR A 57 -12.67 -2.07 9.45
CA THR A 57 -12.16 -0.69 9.55
C THR A 57 -10.76 -0.57 8.94
N ALA A 58 -9.86 -1.49 9.26
CA ALA A 58 -8.49 -1.50 8.77
C ALA A 58 -8.41 -1.67 7.25
N ILE A 59 -9.19 -2.59 6.68
CA ILE A 59 -9.20 -2.82 5.22
C ILE A 59 -9.84 -1.65 4.48
N ALA A 60 -10.93 -1.08 4.98
CA ALA A 60 -11.53 0.13 4.40
C ALA A 60 -10.54 1.31 4.42
N THR A 61 -9.81 1.48 5.52
CA THR A 61 -8.79 2.52 5.68
C THR A 61 -7.62 2.32 4.72
N LEU A 62 -7.12 1.08 4.60
CA LEU A 62 -6.07 0.75 3.64
C LEU A 62 -6.51 1.03 2.19
N GLY A 63 -7.74 0.65 1.85
CA GLY A 63 -8.33 0.93 0.53
C GLY A 63 -8.35 2.42 0.23
N ARG A 64 -8.81 3.25 1.18
CA ARG A 64 -8.80 4.72 1.05
C ARG A 64 -7.40 5.26 0.82
N VAL A 65 -6.41 4.84 1.63
CA VAL A 65 -5.01 5.27 1.48
C VAL A 65 -4.44 4.93 0.10
N VAL A 66 -4.74 3.73 -0.42
CA VAL A 66 -4.31 3.31 -1.76
C VAL A 66 -4.99 4.16 -2.85
N HIS A 67 -6.29 4.42 -2.74
CA HIS A 67 -7.01 5.25 -3.72
C HIS A 67 -6.49 6.69 -3.77
N GLU A 68 -6.24 7.31 -2.62
CA GLU A 68 -5.67 8.66 -2.56
C GLU A 68 -4.27 8.70 -3.18
N ALA A 69 -3.41 7.72 -2.86
CA ALA A 69 -2.08 7.63 -3.45
C ALA A 69 -2.12 7.48 -4.98
N LEU A 70 -3.08 6.71 -5.52
CA LEU A 70 -3.26 6.58 -6.98
C LEU A 70 -3.70 7.91 -7.64
N ALA A 71 -4.61 8.64 -7.01
CA ALA A 71 -5.07 9.93 -7.51
C ALA A 71 -3.91 10.95 -7.57
N GLU A 72 -3.05 10.96 -6.55
CA GLU A 72 -1.86 11.81 -6.49
C GLU A 72 -0.84 11.45 -7.58
N GLN A 73 -0.60 10.16 -7.81
CA GLN A 73 0.27 9.70 -8.90
C GLN A 73 -0.25 10.11 -10.27
N ALA A 74 -1.56 9.99 -10.51
CA ALA A 74 -2.18 10.43 -11.76
C ALA A 74 -2.03 11.94 -11.97
N GLY A 75 -2.19 12.74 -10.91
CA GLY A 75 -1.97 14.19 -10.96
C GLY A 75 -0.52 14.56 -11.25
N SER A 76 0.44 13.88 -10.62
CA SER A 76 1.89 14.08 -10.87
C SER A 76 2.28 13.76 -12.31
N ALA A 77 1.80 12.63 -12.84
CA ALA A 77 2.05 12.23 -14.23
C ALA A 77 1.47 13.23 -15.25
N LEU A 78 0.28 13.79 -14.97
CA LEU A 78 -0.31 14.82 -15.82
C LEU A 78 0.48 16.13 -15.77
N SER A 79 0.98 16.53 -14.60
CA SER A 79 1.80 17.73 -14.44
C SER A 79 3.11 17.65 -15.23
N LEU A 80 3.80 16.51 -15.17
CA LEU A 80 5.04 16.28 -15.93
C LEU A 80 4.82 16.35 -17.44
N ARG A 81 3.69 15.83 -17.93
CA ARG A 81 3.33 15.86 -19.36
C ARG A 81 3.03 17.26 -19.90
N ARG A 82 2.70 18.23 -19.04
CA ARG A 82 2.39 19.61 -19.47
C ARG A 82 3.61 20.53 -19.45
N ALA A 83 4.71 20.09 -18.83
CA ALA A 83 5.96 20.85 -18.70
C ALA A 83 7.02 20.47 -19.75
N ALA A 84 6.73 19.48 -20.61
CA ALA A 84 7.57 19.00 -21.71
C ALA A 84 6.93 19.38 -23.05
#